data_AF-A0A5D0JBX5-F1
#
_entry.id   AF-A0A5D0JBX5-F1
#
_cell.length_a   1.000
_cell.length_b   1.000
_cell.length_c   1.000
_cell.angle_alpha   90.00
_cell.angle_beta   90.00
_cell.angle_gamma   90.00
#
_symmetry.space_group_name_H-M   'P 1'
#
loop_
_entity.id
_entity.type
_entity.pdbx_description
1 polymer ?
#
loop_
_entity_poly.entity_id
_entity_poly.type
_entity_poly.pdbx_seq_one_letter_code
_entity_poly.pdbx_strand_id
1 'polypeptide(L)'
;DVETGVTGMDEDVAKLLRKVEKPVFLAVNKVDNSKRSEDAVEFYSLGLGEYYTIASINGSGTGELLDALVEALPEKEEVIEENLPRFAVVGRPNAGKSSFINALIGEDRY
;
A
#
# COMPACT_ATOMS: atom_id res chain seq x y z
N ASP A 1 6.02 -15.64 -2.02
CA ASP A 1 5.01 -16.68 -1.67
C ASP A 1 5.78 -17.81 -1.03
N VAL A 2 5.40 -18.26 0.17
CA VAL A 2 6.21 -19.22 0.91
C VAL A 2 6.35 -20.58 0.21
N GLU A 3 5.38 -20.98 -0.63
CA GLU A 3 5.45 -22.27 -1.33
C GLU A 3 6.51 -22.29 -2.44
N THR A 4 6.73 -21.15 -3.08
CA THR A 4 7.73 -20.99 -4.15
C THR A 4 9.08 -20.56 -3.60
N GLY A 5 9.10 -20.09 -2.35
CA GLY A 5 10.21 -19.39 -1.75
C GLY A 5 10.55 -18.07 -2.43
N VAL A 6 11.75 -17.56 -2.13
CA VAL A 6 12.33 -16.37 -2.78
C VAL A 6 12.75 -16.68 -4.20
N THR A 7 12.21 -15.92 -5.16
CA THR A 7 12.55 -16.06 -6.58
C THR A 7 13.45 -14.91 -7.06
N GLY A 8 14.08 -15.08 -8.23
CA GLY A 8 14.88 -14.01 -8.84
C GLY A 8 14.05 -12.75 -9.18
N MET A 9 12.76 -12.91 -9.49
CA MET A 9 11.86 -11.76 -9.68
C MET A 9 11.64 -11.00 -8.36
N ASP A 10 11.53 -11.70 -7.23
CA ASP A 10 11.41 -11.06 -5.91
C ASP A 10 12.68 -10.28 -5.56
N GLU A 11 13.85 -10.84 -5.85
CA GLU A 11 15.13 -10.14 -5.65
C GLU A 11 15.23 -8.85 -6.48
N ASP A 12 14.77 -8.89 -7.73
CA ASP A 12 14.79 -7.72 -8.62
C ASP A 12 13.82 -6.63 -8.17
N VAL A 13 12.62 -7.02 -7.71
CA VAL A 13 11.67 -6.08 -7.10
C VAL A 13 12.24 -5.52 -5.80
N ALA A 14 12.84 -6.33 -4.94
CA ALA A 14 13.46 -5.88 -3.70
C ALA A 14 14.59 -4.87 -3.94
N LYS A 15 15.42 -5.06 -4.98
CA LYS A 15 16.46 -4.09 -5.37
C LYS A 15 15.88 -2.72 -5.74
N LEU A 16 14.69 -2.67 -6.34
CA LEU A 16 13.99 -1.42 -6.66
C LEU A 16 13.40 -0.78 -5.40
N LEU A 17 12.73 -1.58 -4.57
CA LEU A 17 12.05 -1.10 -3.37
C LEU A 17 13.02 -0.57 -2.30
N ARG A 18 14.25 -1.12 -2.20
CA ARG A 18 15.29 -0.60 -1.29
C ARG A 18 15.72 0.85 -1.59
N LYS A 19 15.39 1.39 -2.75
CA LYS A 19 15.68 2.79 -3.13
C LYS A 19 14.53 3.74 -2.82
N VAL A 20 13.39 3.23 -2.35
CA VAL A 20 12.18 3.99 -2.08
C VAL A 20 12.21 4.49 -0.64
N GLU A 21 11.90 5.75 -0.42
CA GLU A 21 11.84 6.36 0.93
C GLU A 21 10.48 6.17 1.61
N LYS A 22 9.46 5.72 0.86
CA LYS A 22 8.15 5.38 1.41
C LYS A 22 8.22 4.07 2.20
N PRO A 23 7.38 3.89 3.24
CA PRO A 23 7.27 2.61 3.95
C PRO A 23 6.98 1.45 3.00
N VAL A 24 7.70 0.34 3.19
CA VAL A 24 7.54 -0.90 2.44
C VAL A 24 7.25 -2.01 3.44
N PHE A 25 6.18 -2.77 3.19
CA PHE A 25 5.77 -3.90 4.02
C PHE A 25 5.94 -5.18 3.21
N LEU A 26 6.75 -6.12 3.71
CA LEU A 26 6.94 -7.41 3.08
C LEU A 26 5.92 -8.41 3.63
N ALA A 27 4.94 -8.79 2.81
CA ALA A 27 3.95 -9.80 3.18
C ALA A 27 4.30 -11.16 2.56
N VAL A 28 4.63 -12.14 3.40
CA VAL A 28 4.89 -13.53 2.99
C VAL A 28 3.58 -14.31 3.07
N ASN A 29 2.97 -14.55 1.92
CA ASN A 29 1.65 -15.17 1.84
C ASN A 29 1.70 -16.72 1.88
N LYS A 30 0.52 -17.31 2.15
CA LYS A 30 0.21 -18.74 2.28
C LYS A 30 0.79 -19.42 3.52
N VAL A 31 1.16 -18.68 4.56
CA VAL A 31 1.67 -19.24 5.82
C VAL A 31 0.48 -19.72 6.69
N ASP A 32 -0.01 -20.92 6.41
CA ASP A 32 -1.20 -21.51 7.05
C ASP A 32 -0.88 -22.64 8.06
N ASN A 33 0.41 -22.93 8.27
CA ASN A 33 0.87 -23.95 9.20
C ASN A 33 2.30 -23.64 9.71
N SER A 34 2.69 -24.29 10.81
CA SER A 34 3.97 -24.02 11.48
C SER A 34 5.20 -24.24 10.60
N LYS A 35 5.18 -25.24 9.71
CA LYS A 35 6.29 -25.51 8.80
C LYS A 35 6.50 -24.33 7.84
N ARG A 36 5.41 -23.78 7.29
CA ARG A 36 5.49 -22.59 6.43
C ARG A 36 5.96 -21.34 7.20
N SER A 37 5.71 -21.26 8.50
CA SER A 37 6.26 -20.16 9.32
C SER A 37 7.79 -20.24 9.42
N GLU A 38 8.34 -21.45 9.49
CA GLU A 38 9.80 -21.68 9.45
C GLU A 38 10.37 -21.38 8.06
N ASP A 39 9.70 -21.84 7.00
CA ASP A 39 10.11 -21.57 5.62
C ASP A 39 10.11 -20.07 5.30
N ALA A 40 9.22 -19.27 5.92
CA ALA A 40 9.14 -17.83 5.70
C ALA A 40 10.41 -17.07 6.14
N VAL A 41 11.27 -17.64 6.97
CA VAL A 41 12.50 -16.99 7.47
C VAL A 41 13.44 -16.58 6.34
N GLU A 42 13.47 -17.31 5.23
CA GLU A 42 14.34 -16.99 4.10
C GLU A 42 14.03 -15.63 3.47
N PHE A 43 12.81 -15.10 3.63
CA PHE A 43 12.38 -13.84 3.03
C PHE A 43 13.07 -12.62 3.66
N TYR A 44 13.70 -12.77 4.85
CA TYR A 44 14.61 -11.75 5.38
C TYR A 44 15.76 -11.42 4.41
N SER A 45 16.19 -12.39 3.58
CA SER A 45 17.27 -12.19 2.61
C SER A 45 16.99 -11.09 1.58
N LEU A 46 15.72 -10.71 1.37
CA LEU A 46 15.34 -9.62 0.47
C LEU A 46 15.80 -8.25 0.98
N GLY A 47 16.08 -8.11 2.28
CA GLY A 47 16.60 -6.88 2.87
C GLY A 47 15.60 -5.72 2.83
N LEU A 48 14.31 -6.03 3.01
CA LEU A 48 13.21 -5.05 3.05
C LEU A 48 12.75 -4.73 4.49
N GLY A 49 13.49 -5.19 5.50
CA GLY A 49 13.13 -5.07 6.92
C GLY A 49 12.35 -6.29 7.42
N GLU A 50 11.54 -6.07 8.45
CA GLU A 50 10.64 -7.08 9.01
C GLU A 50 9.60 -7.54 7.96
N TYR A 51 9.15 -8.78 8.08
CA TYR A 51 8.10 -9.35 7.24
C TYR A 51 6.90 -9.79 8.06
N TYR A 52 5.76 -9.86 7.38
CA TYR A 52 4.48 -10.28 7.94
C TYR A 52 4.05 -11.59 7.27
N THR A 53 3.92 -12.65 8.05
CA THR A 53 3.36 -13.90 7.55
C THR A 53 1.85 -13.78 7.47
N ILE A 54 1.27 -14.04 6.31
CA ILE A 54 -0.18 -14.03 6.12
C ILE A 54 -0.66 -15.31 5.44
N ALA A 55 -1.91 -15.66 5.68
CA ALA A 55 -2.64 -16.64 4.88
C ALA A 55 -3.91 -16.01 4.33
N SER A 56 -3.85 -15.44 3.11
CA SER A 56 -5.00 -14.74 2.52
C SER A 56 -6.25 -15.60 2.37
N ILE A 57 -6.13 -16.93 2.34
CA ILE A 57 -7.27 -17.84 2.20
C ILE A 57 -8.18 -17.87 3.44
N ASN A 58 -7.63 -17.62 4.62
CA ASN A 58 -8.36 -17.64 5.88
C ASN A 58 -8.23 -16.33 6.68
N GLY A 59 -7.42 -15.38 6.21
CA GLY A 59 -7.23 -14.07 6.81
C GLY A 59 -6.24 -14.05 8.00
N SER A 60 -5.54 -15.15 8.30
CA SER A 60 -4.54 -15.15 9.38
C SER A 60 -3.38 -14.19 9.06
N GLY A 61 -2.88 -13.50 10.08
CA GLY A 61 -1.73 -12.59 10.00
C GLY A 61 -2.01 -11.24 9.34
N THR A 62 -3.20 -11.03 8.78
CA THR A 62 -3.53 -9.76 8.09
C THR A 62 -3.80 -8.63 9.07
N GLY A 63 -4.24 -8.92 10.30
CA GLY A 63 -4.44 -7.93 11.35
C GLY A 63 -3.12 -7.23 11.70
N GLU A 64 -2.08 -8.01 11.97
CA GLU A 64 -0.75 -7.51 12.33
C GLU A 64 -0.13 -6.66 11.22
N LEU A 65 -0.32 -7.06 9.96
CA LEU A 65 0.10 -6.27 8.80
C LEU A 65 -0.68 -4.95 8.70
N LEU A 66 -1.99 -4.99 8.92
CA LEU A 66 -2.86 -3.80 8.82
C LEU A 66 -2.62 -2.84 9.98
N ASP A 67 -2.36 -3.32 11.18
CA ASP A 67 -2.02 -2.50 12.34
C ASP A 67 -0.72 -1.73 12.08
N ALA A 68 0.32 -2.43 11.61
CA ALA A 68 1.58 -1.78 11.24
C ALA A 68 1.42 -0.78 10.08
N LEU A 69 0.52 -1.08 9.13
CA LEU A 69 0.18 -0.13 8.06
C LEU A 69 -0.47 1.12 8.61
N VAL A 70 -1.46 0.98 9.50
CA VAL A 70 -2.17 2.11 10.12
C VAL A 70 -1.22 2.97 10.95
N GLU A 71 -0.31 2.36 11.70
CA GLU A 71 0.73 3.08 12.45
C GLU A 71 1.68 3.88 11.56
N ALA A 72 1.95 3.41 10.33
CA ALA A 72 2.81 4.11 9.38
C ALA A 72 2.08 5.20 8.56
N LEU A 73 0.76 5.33 8.69
CA LEU A 73 0.03 6.42 8.04
C LEU A 73 0.45 7.76 8.67
N PRO A 74 0.57 8.83 7.88
CA PRO A 74 0.80 10.16 8.43
C PRO A 74 -0.32 10.53 9.39
N GLU A 75 0.01 11.33 10.40
CA GLU A 75 -1.01 11.86 11.32
C GLU A 75 -2.12 12.53 10.52
N LYS A 76 -3.35 12.15 10.85
CA LYS A 76 -4.53 12.74 10.24
C LYS A 76 -4.60 14.19 10.70
N GLU A 77 -4.39 15.14 9.79
CA GLU A 77 -4.68 16.54 10.07
C GLU A 77 -6.13 16.65 10.57
N GLU A 78 -6.33 17.37 11.68
CA GLU A 78 -7.66 17.69 12.17
C GLU A 78 -8.37 18.54 11.11
N VAL A 79 -9.17 17.86 10.28
CA VAL A 79 -10.03 18.54 9.31
C VAL A 79 -11.10 19.24 10.13
N ILE A 80 -11.04 20.58 10.20
CA ILE A 80 -12.13 21.39 10.72
C ILE A 80 -13.40 20.93 9.99
N GLU A 81 -14.38 20.43 10.75
CA GLU A 81 -15.69 20.07 10.20
C GLU A 81 -16.41 21.36 9.82
N GLU A 82 -16.08 21.87 8.64
CA GLU A 82 -16.93 22.83 7.96
C GLU A 82 -18.19 22.08 7.50
N ASN A 83 -19.36 22.56 7.92
CA ASN A 83 -20.67 22.06 7.46
C ASN A 83 -20.95 22.44 5.99
N LEU A 84 -19.93 22.37 5.13
CA LEU A 84 -20.01 22.66 3.72
C LEU A 84 -19.96 21.35 2.91
N PRO A 85 -20.75 21.24 1.83
CA PRO A 85 -20.70 20.08 0.96
C PRO A 85 -19.34 20.01 0.25
N ARG A 86 -18.69 18.84 0.31
CA ARG A 86 -17.44 18.54 -0.41
C ARG A 86 -17.75 17.88 -1.75
N PHE A 87 -17.22 18.43 -2.83
CA PHE A 87 -17.37 17.89 -4.18
C PHE A 87 -16.03 17.40 -4.72
N ALA A 88 -16.05 16.30 -5.46
CA ALA A 88 -14.90 15.80 -6.21
C ALA A 88 -15.30 15.54 -7.67
N VAL A 89 -14.52 16.05 -8.62
CA VAL A 89 -14.73 15.82 -10.05
C VAL A 89 -13.76 14.75 -10.53
N VAL A 90 -14.29 13.56 -10.79
CA VAL A 90 -13.53 12.37 -11.19
C VAL A 90 -13.85 11.96 -12.62
N GLY A 91 -12.87 11.39 -13.32
CA GLY A 91 -13.03 10.96 -14.71
C GLY A 91 -11.70 10.70 -15.40
N ARG A 92 -11.75 9.98 -16.53
CA ARG A 92 -10.56 9.60 -17.31
C ARG A 92 -9.71 10.82 -17.71
N PRO A 93 -8.40 10.63 -17.99
CA PRO A 93 -7.56 11.68 -18.55
C PRO A 93 -8.25 12.38 -19.73
N ASN A 94 -8.12 13.71 -19.83
CA ASN A 94 -8.68 14.55 -20.90
C ASN A 94 -10.22 14.62 -21.04
N ALA A 95 -11.00 14.09 -20.09
CA ALA A 95 -12.47 14.17 -20.09
C ALA A 95 -13.06 15.59 -19.81
N GLY A 96 -12.27 16.66 -19.90
CA GLY A 96 -12.75 18.02 -19.66
C GLY A 96 -12.90 18.45 -18.19
N LYS A 97 -12.43 17.64 -17.22
CA LYS A 97 -12.52 17.91 -15.77
C LYS A 97 -12.04 19.31 -15.37
N SER A 98 -10.86 19.73 -15.86
CA SER A 98 -10.30 21.04 -15.55
C SER A 98 -11.11 22.17 -16.17
N SER A 99 -11.62 21.99 -17.40
CA SER A 99 -12.53 22.98 -18.01
C SER A 99 -13.82 23.13 -17.22
N PHE A 100 -14.37 22.03 -16.69
CA PHE A 100 -15.56 22.04 -15.86
C PHE A 100 -15.33 22.74 -14.51
N ILE A 101 -14.23 22.44 -13.83
CA ILE A 101 -13.85 23.14 -12.59
C ILE A 101 -13.68 24.65 -12.84
N ASN A 102 -12.94 25.03 -13.89
CA ASN A 102 -12.70 26.43 -14.21
C ASN A 102 -14.00 27.19 -14.54
N ALA A 103 -14.92 26.55 -15.26
CA ALA A 103 -16.23 27.13 -15.55
C ALA A 103 -17.09 27.31 -14.29
N LEU A 104 -16.96 26.43 -13.27
CA LEU A 104 -17.67 26.55 -12.00
C LEU A 104 -17.11 27.62 -11.07
N ILE A 105 -15.79 27.82 -11.04
CA ILE A 105 -15.14 28.82 -10.19
C ILE A 105 -15.09 30.22 -10.81
N GLY A 106 -15.50 30.36 -12.08
CA GLY A 106 -15.57 31.64 -12.78
C GLY A 106 -14.20 32.26 -13.08
N GLU A 107 -13.12 31.47 -13.09
CA GLU A 107 -11.83 31.95 -13.57
C GLU A 107 -11.87 32.07 -15.10
N ASP A 108 -12.00 33.32 -15.57
CA ASP A 108 -11.80 33.67 -16.97
C ASP A 108 -10.36 33.34 -17.35
N ARG A 109 -10.21 32.50 -18.38
CA ARG A 109 -8.91 32.27 -19.03
C ARG A 109 -8.52 33.55 -19.76
N TYR A 110 -7.61 34.33 -19.18
CA TYR A 110 -6.78 35.26 -19.94
C TYR A 110 -5.52 34.55 -20.43
#